data_AF-A0A9E5XB14-F1
#
_entry.id   AF-A0A9E5XB14-F1
#
_cell.length_a   1.000
_cell.length_b   1.000
_cell.length_c   1.000
_cell.angle_alpha   90.00
_cell.angle_beta   90.00
_cell.angle_gamma   90.00
#
_symmetry.space_group_name_H-M   'P 1'
#
loop_
_entity.id
_entity.type
_entity.pdbx_description
1 polymer ?
#
loop_
_entity_poly.entity_id
_entity_poly.type
_entity_poly.pdbx_seq_one_letter_code
_entity_poly.pdbx_strand_id
1 'polypeptide(L)'
;MIDQTPQSRFTYVDFILVFVAGLTTSVIATIAAVAAGAIPLDQLTTGIPSRAAFWIILPAQVFGELLALAWIAQRRATGKLSTDYGLVVKARDVAFLLVGAALLVGLGLAFSPLAQALGINQSPQDVVQAVADVSDIPTRIMVLFGVVVLSPVTEELAFRGLLLRTLLRKHSVVSAVVIQALVFAAFHLLDAGAIQAAAVVIPELFIVGSILGYLAVRSGNLSRSIFTHAGFNLITTLALFYAPNLPF
;
A
#
# COMPACT_ATOMS: atom_id res chain seq x y z
N MET A 1 -7.80 -5.79 -22.46
CA MET A 1 -6.92 -4.60 -22.58
C MET A 1 -7.56 -3.49 -21.77
N ILE A 2 -6.80 -2.76 -20.94
CA ILE A 2 -7.25 -1.45 -20.45
C ILE A 2 -7.57 -0.64 -21.71
N ASP A 3 -8.78 -0.09 -21.79
CA ASP A 3 -9.20 0.76 -22.89
C ASP A 3 -8.17 1.90 -23.04
N GLN A 4 -7.54 1.97 -24.22
CA GLN A 4 -6.50 2.95 -24.51
C GLN A 4 -7.08 4.29 -24.99
N THR A 5 -8.40 4.45 -25.00
CA THR A 5 -9.01 5.74 -25.31
C THR A 5 -8.70 6.77 -24.20
N PRO A 6 -8.24 7.98 -24.54
CA PRO A 6 -7.72 8.94 -23.59
C PRO A 6 -8.87 9.68 -22.89
N GLN A 7 -9.62 9.02 -22.03
CA GLN A 7 -10.64 9.72 -21.24
C GLN A 7 -10.05 10.51 -20.07
N SER A 8 -8.96 10.03 -19.47
CA SER A 8 -8.32 10.74 -18.35
C SER A 8 -7.08 11.52 -18.79
N ARG A 9 -6.91 12.74 -18.26
CA ARG A 9 -5.75 13.62 -18.48
C ARG A 9 -4.76 13.60 -17.32
N PHE A 10 -4.67 12.47 -16.63
CA PHE A 10 -3.77 12.27 -15.50
C PHE A 10 -2.30 12.58 -15.82
N THR A 11 -1.58 13.07 -14.82
CA THR A 11 -0.17 13.46 -14.88
C THR A 11 0.59 12.87 -13.69
N TYR A 12 1.92 12.92 -13.75
CA TYR A 12 2.77 12.54 -12.61
C TYR A 12 2.59 13.47 -11.40
N VAL A 13 2.21 14.73 -11.64
CA VAL A 13 1.90 15.67 -10.55
C VAL A 13 0.64 15.22 -9.80
N ASP A 14 -0.39 14.75 -10.52
CA ASP A 14 -1.60 14.23 -9.88
C ASP A 14 -1.28 13.03 -8.96
N PHE A 15 -0.33 12.16 -9.35
CA PHE A 15 0.14 11.06 -8.50
C PHE A 15 0.81 11.56 -7.22
N ILE A 16 1.71 12.55 -7.31
CA ILE A 16 2.38 13.14 -6.14
C ILE A 16 1.35 13.81 -5.22
N LEU A 17 0.35 14.50 -5.78
CA LEU A 17 -0.69 15.17 -4.99
C LEU A 17 -1.51 14.22 -4.11
N VAL A 18 -1.70 12.96 -4.53
CA VAL A 18 -2.40 11.95 -3.71
C VAL A 18 -1.67 11.74 -2.38
N PHE A 19 -0.36 11.52 -2.43
CA PHE A 19 0.45 11.29 -1.22
C PHE A 19 0.66 12.57 -0.41
N VAL A 20 0.79 13.72 -1.06
CA VAL A 20 0.84 15.01 -0.34
C VAL A 20 -0.46 15.24 0.43
N ALA A 21 -1.62 14.91 -0.15
CA ALA A 21 -2.91 14.99 0.55
C ALA A 21 -2.99 14.01 1.72
N GLY A 22 -2.55 12.77 1.52
CA GLY A 22 -2.46 11.76 2.59
C GLY A 22 -1.58 12.22 3.74
N LEU A 23 -0.36 12.68 3.45
CA LEU A 23 0.58 13.19 4.46
C LEU A 23 0.03 14.43 5.17
N THR A 24 -0.59 15.34 4.43
CA THR A 24 -1.14 16.58 5.02
C THR A 24 -2.26 16.24 6.01
N THR A 25 -3.17 15.35 5.61
CA THR A 25 -4.29 14.94 6.48
C THR A 25 -3.82 14.12 7.68
N SER A 26 -2.81 13.27 7.54
CA SER A 26 -2.21 12.54 8.65
C SER A 26 -1.51 13.47 9.65
N VAL A 27 -0.75 14.47 9.17
CA VAL A 27 -0.11 15.49 10.03
C VAL A 27 -1.15 16.32 10.78
N ILE A 28 -2.21 16.78 10.10
CA ILE A 28 -3.30 17.53 10.74
C ILE A 28 -3.96 16.68 11.83
N ALA A 29 -4.24 15.40 11.55
CA ALA A 29 -4.84 14.48 12.51
C ALA A 29 -3.93 14.23 13.72
N THR A 30 -2.62 14.07 13.51
CA THR A 30 -1.63 13.96 14.60
C THR A 30 -1.63 15.20 15.47
N ILE A 31 -1.58 16.40 14.89
CA ILE A 31 -1.60 17.67 15.65
C ILE A 31 -2.90 17.79 16.47
N ALA A 32 -4.05 17.48 15.85
CA ALA A 32 -5.33 17.52 16.54
C ALA A 32 -5.41 16.50 17.69
N ALA A 33 -4.85 15.30 17.50
CA ALA A 33 -4.81 14.27 18.53
C ALA A 33 -3.91 14.64 19.71
N VAL A 34 -2.76 15.28 19.44
CA VAL A 34 -1.89 15.83 20.50
C VAL A 34 -2.62 16.94 21.26
N ALA A 35 -3.24 17.88 20.55
CA ALA A 35 -4.00 18.97 21.17
C ALA A 35 -5.19 18.47 22.02
N ALA A 36 -5.81 17.36 21.62
CA ALA A 36 -6.89 16.71 22.35
C ALA A 36 -6.40 15.79 23.50
N GLY A 37 -5.08 15.64 23.70
CA GLY A 37 -4.50 14.77 24.72
C GLY A 37 -4.58 13.27 24.40
N ALA A 38 -4.93 12.90 23.16
CA ALA A 38 -4.97 11.51 22.71
C ALA A 38 -3.59 10.95 22.37
N ILE A 39 -2.62 11.83 22.06
CA ILE A 39 -1.21 11.48 21.85
C ILE A 39 -0.34 12.38 22.75
N PRO A 40 0.34 11.81 23.76
CA PRO A 40 1.37 12.51 24.52
C PRO A 40 2.47 13.11 23.63
N LEU A 41 2.93 14.33 23.95
CA LEU A 41 3.88 15.07 23.12
C LEU A 41 5.25 14.37 23.01
N ASP A 42 5.70 13.72 24.08
CA ASP A 42 6.93 12.93 24.15
C ASP A 42 6.89 11.68 23.26
N GLN A 43 5.70 11.18 22.92
CA GLN A 43 5.53 10.05 22.02
C GLN A 43 5.68 10.40 20.54
N LEU A 44 5.71 11.70 20.19
CA LEU A 44 6.05 12.11 18.82
C LEU A 44 7.51 11.78 18.44
N THR A 45 8.40 11.67 19.43
CA THR A 45 9.83 11.38 19.21
C THR A 45 10.24 9.99 19.66
N THR A 46 9.46 9.36 20.54
CA THR A 46 9.77 8.03 21.10
C THR A 46 8.97 6.89 20.46
N GLY A 47 7.98 7.21 19.63
CA GLY A 47 7.15 6.25 18.90
C GLY A 47 5.66 6.50 19.12
N ILE A 48 4.93 6.61 18.02
CA ILE A 48 3.48 6.83 18.06
C ILE A 48 2.80 5.56 18.55
N PRO A 49 1.87 5.63 19.53
CA PRO A 49 1.14 4.46 19.98
C PRO A 49 0.36 3.79 18.85
N SER A 50 0.41 2.46 18.75
CA SER A 50 -0.31 1.71 17.72
C SER A 50 -1.80 2.06 17.67
N ARG A 51 -2.43 2.29 18.82
CA ARG A 51 -3.83 2.74 18.89
C ARG A 51 -4.04 4.05 18.15
N ALA A 52 -3.18 5.05 18.34
CA ALA A 52 -3.27 6.33 17.64
C ALA A 52 -2.95 6.17 16.14
N ALA A 53 -1.96 5.35 15.80
CA ALA A 53 -1.61 5.03 14.42
C ALA A 53 -2.84 4.49 13.64
N PHE A 54 -3.52 3.47 14.16
CA PHE A 54 -4.61 2.79 13.44
C PHE A 54 -5.98 3.45 13.57
N TRP A 55 -6.26 4.18 14.65
CA TRP A 55 -7.56 4.83 14.84
C TRP A 55 -7.62 6.28 14.37
N ILE A 56 -6.48 6.95 14.22
CA ILE A 56 -6.43 8.39 13.91
C ILE A 56 -5.63 8.64 12.64
N ILE A 57 -4.35 8.25 12.64
CA ILE A 57 -3.39 8.73 11.64
C ILE A 57 -3.59 8.03 10.30
N LEU A 58 -3.62 6.69 10.30
CA LEU A 58 -3.79 5.89 9.09
C LEU A 58 -5.17 6.14 8.44
N PRO A 59 -6.29 6.18 9.19
CA PRO A 59 -7.57 6.57 8.62
C PRO A 59 -7.58 7.99 8.02
N ALA A 60 -6.93 8.96 8.67
CA ALA A 60 -6.83 10.32 8.13
C ALA A 60 -6.02 10.35 6.83
N GLN A 61 -4.90 9.63 6.78
CA GLN A 61 -4.07 9.50 5.58
C GLN A 61 -4.87 8.92 4.41
N VAL A 62 -5.50 7.75 4.62
CA VAL A 62 -6.35 7.09 3.62
C VAL A 62 -7.46 8.02 3.15
N PHE A 63 -8.08 8.77 4.07
CA PHE A 63 -9.12 9.72 3.73
C PHE A 63 -8.59 10.84 2.81
N GLY A 64 -7.43 11.43 3.12
CA GLY A 64 -6.79 12.42 2.26
C GLY A 64 -6.47 11.89 0.86
N GLU A 65 -5.93 10.67 0.77
CA GLU A 65 -5.63 10.00 -0.50
C GLU A 65 -6.89 9.76 -1.33
N LEU A 66 -7.96 9.22 -0.73
CA LEU A 66 -9.24 8.98 -1.40
C LEU A 66 -9.90 10.27 -1.85
N LEU A 67 -9.86 11.33 -1.04
CA LEU A 67 -10.36 12.64 -1.43
C LEU A 67 -9.58 13.22 -2.62
N ALA A 68 -8.25 13.12 -2.60
CA ALA A 68 -7.42 13.57 -3.71
C ALA A 68 -7.72 12.79 -4.99
N LEU A 69 -7.81 11.46 -4.90
CA LEU A 69 -8.18 10.60 -6.03
C LEU A 69 -9.56 10.97 -6.59
N ALA A 70 -10.58 11.14 -5.73
CA ALA A 70 -11.92 11.54 -6.16
C ALA A 70 -11.92 12.94 -6.81
N TRP A 71 -11.19 13.90 -6.24
CA TRP A 71 -11.06 15.25 -6.77
C TRP A 71 -10.32 15.26 -8.12
N ILE A 72 -9.24 14.51 -8.27
CA ILE A 72 -8.51 14.34 -9.54
C ILE A 72 -9.44 13.71 -10.58
N ALA A 73 -10.23 12.70 -10.21
CA ALA A 73 -11.23 12.08 -11.11
C ALA A 73 -12.19 13.12 -11.69
N GLN A 74 -12.76 13.96 -10.83
CA GLN A 74 -13.72 15.01 -11.21
C GLN A 74 -13.09 16.10 -12.09
N ARG A 75 -11.81 16.43 -11.86
CA ARG A 75 -11.12 17.53 -12.57
C ARG A 75 -10.46 17.09 -13.87
N ARG A 76 -10.04 15.84 -13.98
CA ARG A 76 -9.16 15.35 -15.05
C ARG A 76 -9.77 14.22 -15.89
N ALA A 77 -10.93 13.69 -15.50
CA ALA A 77 -11.53 12.52 -16.14
C ALA A 77 -13.07 12.57 -16.05
N THR A 78 -13.75 11.44 -15.86
CA THR A 78 -15.22 11.36 -15.84
C THR A 78 -15.84 11.56 -14.46
N GLY A 79 -15.03 11.51 -13.40
CA GLY A 79 -15.47 11.53 -12.00
C GLY A 79 -15.89 10.17 -11.46
N LYS A 80 -15.91 9.12 -12.28
CA LYS A 80 -16.29 7.75 -11.88
C LYS A 80 -15.03 6.91 -11.68
N LEU A 81 -14.77 6.50 -10.43
CA LEU A 81 -13.56 5.73 -10.10
C LEU A 81 -13.42 4.41 -10.87
N SER A 82 -14.54 3.76 -11.20
CA SER A 82 -14.57 2.53 -11.98
C SER A 82 -14.06 2.74 -13.40
N THR A 83 -14.49 3.81 -14.07
CA THR A 83 -14.03 4.16 -15.43
C THR A 83 -12.60 4.72 -15.39
N ASP A 84 -12.36 5.67 -14.49
CA ASP A 84 -11.16 6.50 -14.51
C ASP A 84 -9.91 5.75 -14.02
N TYR A 85 -10.05 4.96 -12.94
CA TYR A 85 -8.95 4.22 -12.31
C TYR A 85 -9.08 2.70 -12.51
N GLY A 86 -10.25 2.20 -12.92
CA GLY A 86 -10.50 0.76 -13.06
C GLY A 86 -10.95 0.10 -11.77
N LEU A 87 -11.47 0.87 -10.80
CA LEU A 87 -11.99 0.34 -9.54
C LEU A 87 -13.27 -0.47 -9.79
N VAL A 88 -13.07 -1.76 -9.98
CA VAL A 88 -14.13 -2.76 -10.12
C VAL A 88 -13.76 -3.92 -9.22
N VAL A 89 -14.68 -4.35 -8.36
CA VAL A 89 -14.50 -5.53 -7.51
C VAL A 89 -15.42 -6.63 -8.01
N LYS A 90 -14.84 -7.79 -8.31
CA LYS A 90 -15.56 -8.95 -8.84
C LYS A 90 -15.39 -10.11 -7.86
N ALA A 91 -16.49 -10.64 -7.36
CA ALA A 91 -16.46 -11.76 -6.40
C ALA A 91 -15.65 -12.96 -6.91
N ARG A 92 -15.71 -13.26 -8.21
CA ARG A 92 -14.93 -14.35 -8.84
C ARG A 92 -13.41 -14.19 -8.72
N ASP A 93 -12.91 -12.97 -8.52
CA ASP A 93 -11.48 -12.70 -8.40
C ASP A 93 -11.01 -12.81 -6.93
N VAL A 94 -11.90 -13.14 -5.96
CA VAL A 94 -11.53 -13.32 -4.53
C VAL A 94 -10.47 -14.41 -4.32
N ALA A 95 -10.42 -15.42 -5.20
CA ALA A 95 -9.42 -16.48 -5.16
C ALA A 95 -7.97 -15.94 -5.32
N PHE A 96 -7.80 -14.72 -5.83
CA PHE A 96 -6.49 -14.06 -5.90
C PHE A 96 -5.92 -13.71 -4.51
N LEU A 97 -6.71 -13.74 -3.44
CA LEU A 97 -6.18 -13.71 -2.07
C LEU A 97 -5.14 -14.83 -1.85
N LEU A 98 -5.39 -16.01 -2.42
CA LEU A 98 -4.46 -17.15 -2.34
C LEU A 98 -3.17 -16.91 -3.13
N VAL A 99 -3.25 -16.14 -4.22
CA VAL A 99 -2.06 -15.73 -4.99
C VAL A 99 -1.21 -14.77 -4.14
N GLY A 100 -1.84 -13.82 -3.46
CA GLY A 100 -1.16 -12.93 -2.50
C GLY A 100 -0.46 -13.69 -1.38
N ALA A 101 -1.18 -14.63 -0.76
CA ALA A 101 -0.64 -15.51 0.28
C ALA A 101 0.57 -16.33 -0.21
N ALA A 102 0.43 -16.94 -1.40
CA ALA A 102 1.51 -17.73 -2.00
C ALA A 102 2.72 -16.86 -2.36
N LEU A 103 2.50 -15.61 -2.79
CA LEU A 103 3.57 -14.66 -3.06
C LEU A 103 4.35 -14.31 -1.81
N LEU A 104 3.69 -14.02 -0.69
CA LEU A 104 4.36 -13.76 0.58
C LEU A 104 5.24 -14.93 0.99
N VAL A 105 4.67 -16.14 1.03
CA VAL A 105 5.42 -17.35 1.45
C VAL A 105 6.57 -17.63 0.48
N GLY A 106 6.33 -17.53 -0.83
CA GLY A 106 7.33 -17.78 -1.86
C GLY A 106 8.50 -16.79 -1.78
N LEU A 107 8.22 -15.49 -1.59
CA LEU A 107 9.24 -14.46 -1.47
C LEU A 107 9.99 -14.58 -0.15
N GLY A 108 9.29 -14.74 0.97
CA GLY A 108 9.93 -14.94 2.27
C GLY A 108 10.89 -16.14 2.26
N LEU A 109 10.50 -17.27 1.66
CA LEU A 109 11.39 -18.42 1.50
C LEU A 109 12.58 -18.12 0.58
N ALA A 110 12.35 -17.42 -0.54
CA ALA A 110 13.39 -17.11 -1.51
C ALA A 110 14.45 -16.13 -0.97
N PHE A 111 14.04 -15.16 -0.15
CA PHE A 111 14.90 -14.10 0.37
C PHE A 111 15.40 -14.35 1.80
N SER A 112 14.81 -15.28 2.55
CA SER A 112 15.25 -15.60 3.92
C SER A 112 16.74 -15.95 4.05
N PRO A 113 17.42 -16.66 3.12
CA PRO A 113 18.84 -16.92 3.26
C PRO A 113 19.68 -15.65 3.12
N LEU A 114 19.27 -14.73 2.25
CA LEU A 114 19.92 -13.44 2.07
C LEU A 114 19.72 -12.55 3.31
N ALA A 115 18.49 -12.51 3.85
CA ALA A 115 18.19 -11.79 5.08
C ALA A 115 19.07 -12.27 6.25
N GLN A 116 19.18 -13.60 6.43
CA GLN A 116 20.05 -14.20 7.45
C GLN A 116 21.53 -13.88 7.24
N ALA A 117 22.02 -13.96 5.99
CA ALA A 117 23.41 -13.63 5.66
C ALA A 117 23.77 -12.16 5.93
N LEU A 118 22.78 -11.26 5.82
CA LEU A 118 22.91 -9.84 6.12
C LEU A 118 22.61 -9.49 7.58
N GLY A 119 22.26 -10.48 8.42
CA GLY A 119 21.90 -10.26 9.82
C GLY A 119 20.57 -9.53 10.03
N ILE A 120 19.69 -9.53 9.02
CA ILE A 120 18.35 -8.93 9.08
C ILE A 120 17.41 -9.94 9.75
N ASN A 121 17.30 -9.84 11.08
CA ASN A 121 16.57 -10.82 11.90
C ASN A 121 15.14 -10.39 12.25
N GLN A 122 14.77 -9.14 11.97
CA GLN A 122 13.42 -8.58 12.19
C GLN A 122 13.11 -7.58 11.09
N SER A 123 11.81 -7.42 10.77
CA SER A 123 11.39 -6.32 9.89
C SER A 123 11.62 -4.98 10.60
N PRO A 124 12.41 -4.08 10.02
CA PRO A 124 12.68 -2.80 10.63
C PRO A 124 11.54 -1.79 10.37
N GLN A 125 10.48 -2.12 9.61
CA GLN A 125 9.42 -1.17 9.25
C GLN A 125 8.58 -0.74 10.46
N ASP A 126 8.38 0.58 10.62
CA ASP A 126 7.63 1.16 11.74
C ASP A 126 6.17 0.68 11.76
N VAL A 127 5.54 0.57 10.58
CA VAL A 127 4.17 0.07 10.47
C VAL A 127 4.06 -1.39 10.89
N VAL A 128 5.07 -2.21 10.59
CA VAL A 128 5.09 -3.63 10.96
C VAL A 128 5.22 -3.79 12.47
N GLN A 129 6.09 -3.01 13.11
CA GLN A 129 6.21 -2.98 14.57
C GLN A 129 4.91 -2.49 15.22
N ALA A 130 4.32 -1.41 14.70
CA ALA A 130 3.05 -0.91 15.20
C ALA A 130 1.94 -1.96 15.14
N VAL A 131 1.87 -2.79 14.08
CA VAL A 131 0.95 -3.93 13.97
C VAL A 131 1.27 -4.99 15.04
N ALA A 132 2.53 -5.39 15.18
CA ALA A 132 2.95 -6.42 16.12
C ALA A 132 2.64 -6.06 17.59
N ASP A 133 2.73 -4.77 17.94
CA ASP A 133 2.48 -4.25 19.28
C ASP A 133 0.98 -4.19 19.67
N VAL A 134 0.06 -4.44 18.72
CA VAL A 134 -1.38 -4.41 19.01
C VAL A 134 -1.84 -5.64 19.80
N SER A 135 -2.23 -5.40 21.05
CA SER A 135 -2.76 -6.43 21.95
C SER A 135 -4.29 -6.46 22.05
N ASP A 136 -4.98 -5.33 21.86
CA ASP A 136 -6.44 -5.25 22.05
C ASP A 136 -7.25 -5.62 20.79
N ILE A 137 -8.36 -6.35 20.99
CA ILE A 137 -9.21 -6.87 19.90
C ILE A 137 -9.77 -5.74 19.02
N PRO A 138 -10.33 -4.63 19.56
CA PRO A 138 -10.83 -3.54 18.72
C PRO A 138 -9.78 -2.98 17.77
N THR A 139 -8.56 -2.72 18.27
CA THR A 139 -7.48 -2.21 17.41
C THR A 139 -7.01 -3.26 16.41
N ARG A 140 -6.97 -4.57 16.75
CA ARG A 140 -6.66 -5.63 15.77
C ARG A 140 -7.66 -5.69 14.62
N ILE A 141 -8.95 -5.52 14.90
CA ILE A 141 -9.99 -5.42 13.86
C ILE A 141 -9.73 -4.20 12.97
N MET A 142 -9.40 -3.06 13.58
CA MET A 142 -9.09 -1.83 12.84
C MET A 142 -7.83 -1.97 11.97
N VAL A 143 -6.79 -2.66 12.47
CA VAL A 143 -5.59 -3.01 11.70
C VAL A 143 -5.95 -3.88 10.50
N LEU A 144 -6.71 -4.96 10.70
CA LEU A 144 -7.13 -5.83 9.61
C LEU A 144 -7.89 -5.03 8.55
N PHE A 145 -8.84 -4.19 8.96
CA PHE A 145 -9.58 -3.36 8.01
C PHE A 145 -8.68 -2.35 7.28
N GLY A 146 -7.80 -1.65 8.00
CA GLY A 146 -6.89 -0.65 7.44
C GLY A 146 -5.85 -1.25 6.49
N VAL A 147 -5.13 -2.27 6.93
CA VAL A 147 -3.98 -2.86 6.23
C VAL A 147 -4.40 -3.86 5.15
N VAL A 148 -5.50 -4.59 5.33
CA VAL A 148 -5.94 -5.62 4.36
C VAL A 148 -6.95 -5.09 3.35
N VAL A 149 -7.68 -4.02 3.69
CA VAL A 149 -8.73 -3.47 2.80
C VAL A 149 -8.38 -2.06 2.35
N LEU A 150 -8.22 -1.10 3.27
CA LEU A 150 -8.09 0.30 2.90
C LEU A 150 -6.80 0.59 2.14
N SER A 151 -5.64 0.20 2.67
CA SER A 151 -4.33 0.41 2.02
C SER A 151 -4.25 -0.26 0.65
N PRO A 152 -4.61 -1.56 0.47
CA PRO A 152 -4.60 -2.17 -0.85
C PRO A 152 -5.50 -1.45 -1.84
N VAL A 153 -6.67 -0.96 -1.44
CA VAL A 153 -7.55 -0.21 -2.35
C VAL A 153 -6.96 1.15 -2.71
N THR A 154 -6.46 1.93 -1.75
CA THR A 154 -5.89 3.26 -2.04
C THR A 154 -4.61 3.18 -2.86
N GLU A 155 -3.72 2.25 -2.52
CA GLU A 155 -2.47 2.05 -3.25
C GLU A 155 -2.73 1.52 -4.67
N GLU A 156 -3.65 0.58 -4.85
CA GLU A 156 -4.00 0.11 -6.21
C GLU A 156 -4.61 1.23 -7.07
N LEU A 157 -5.42 2.11 -6.48
CA LEU A 157 -5.92 3.31 -7.17
C LEU A 157 -4.78 4.26 -7.57
N ALA A 158 -3.84 4.56 -6.65
CA ALA A 158 -2.75 5.49 -6.91
C ALA A 158 -1.69 4.91 -7.87
N PHE A 159 -1.21 3.70 -7.63
CA PHE A 159 -0.14 3.11 -8.42
C PHE A 159 -0.63 2.52 -9.74
N ARG A 160 -1.75 1.78 -9.75
CA ARG A 160 -2.22 1.05 -10.95
C ARG A 160 -3.32 1.84 -11.67
N GLY A 161 -4.21 2.46 -10.92
CA GLY A 161 -5.28 3.29 -11.46
C GLY A 161 -4.81 4.63 -12.02
N LEU A 162 -3.77 5.24 -11.42
CA LEU A 162 -3.30 6.58 -11.79
C LEU A 162 -1.92 6.55 -12.46
N LEU A 163 -0.87 6.11 -11.75
CA LEU A 163 0.50 6.15 -12.25
C LEU A 163 0.72 5.23 -13.46
N LEU A 164 0.36 3.95 -13.35
CA LEU A 164 0.53 2.98 -14.44
C LEU A 164 -0.23 3.40 -15.70
N ARG A 165 -1.48 3.84 -15.56
CA ARG A 165 -2.28 4.36 -16.68
C ARG A 165 -1.64 5.59 -17.33
N THR A 166 -1.01 6.45 -16.54
CA THR A 166 -0.27 7.61 -17.07
C THR A 166 0.97 7.17 -17.85
N LEU A 167 1.74 6.21 -17.32
CA LEU A 167 2.94 5.66 -17.98
C LEU A 167 2.60 4.95 -19.30
N LEU A 168 1.50 4.19 -19.34
CA LEU A 168 1.05 3.44 -20.53
C LEU A 168 0.74 4.34 -21.75
N ARG A 169 0.57 5.65 -21.57
CA ARG A 169 0.36 6.60 -22.69
C ARG A 169 1.64 6.91 -23.46
N LYS A 170 2.81 6.72 -22.83
CA LYS A 170 4.12 7.12 -23.40
C LYS A 170 5.13 5.98 -23.43
N HIS A 171 4.84 4.86 -22.78
CA HIS A 171 5.76 3.74 -22.62
C HIS A 171 5.11 2.42 -23.05
N SER A 172 5.95 1.45 -23.42
CA SER A 172 5.49 0.07 -23.62
C SER A 172 4.88 -0.50 -22.33
N VAL A 173 4.04 -1.53 -22.44
CA VAL A 173 3.46 -2.21 -21.27
C VAL A 173 4.54 -2.65 -20.29
N VAL A 174 5.62 -3.27 -20.79
CA VAL A 174 6.72 -3.76 -19.95
C VAL A 174 7.40 -2.60 -19.23
N SER A 175 7.79 -1.55 -19.96
CA SER A 175 8.46 -0.38 -19.38
C SER A 175 7.57 0.33 -18.35
N ALA A 176 6.27 0.47 -18.63
CA ALA A 176 5.32 1.11 -17.72
C ALA A 176 5.16 0.32 -16.41
N VAL A 177 5.06 -1.01 -16.49
CA VAL A 177 4.97 -1.88 -15.30
C VAL A 177 6.26 -1.82 -14.49
N VAL A 178 7.43 -1.90 -15.14
CA VAL A 178 8.73 -1.83 -14.45
C VAL A 178 8.91 -0.49 -13.74
N ILE A 179 8.66 0.64 -14.42
CA ILE A 179 8.79 1.97 -13.82
C ILE A 179 7.81 2.13 -12.64
N GLN A 180 6.55 1.71 -12.81
CA GLN A 180 5.57 1.76 -11.73
C GLN A 180 5.98 0.93 -10.53
N ALA A 181 6.48 -0.29 -10.75
CA ALA A 181 6.91 -1.20 -9.69
C ALA A 181 8.14 -0.67 -8.94
N LEU A 182 9.08 -0.03 -9.64
CA LEU A 182 10.22 0.65 -9.01
C LEU A 182 9.76 1.82 -8.13
N VAL A 183 8.83 2.64 -8.61
CA VAL A 183 8.26 3.73 -7.81
C VAL A 183 7.52 3.19 -6.59
N PHE A 184 6.75 2.11 -6.75
CA PHE A 184 6.07 1.43 -5.63
C PHE A 184 7.06 0.94 -4.56
N ALA A 185 8.11 0.23 -4.96
CA ALA A 185 9.13 -0.25 -4.03
C ALA A 185 9.86 0.91 -3.35
N ALA A 186 10.21 1.97 -4.09
CA ALA A 186 10.89 3.14 -3.53
C ALA A 186 10.04 3.92 -2.52
N PHE A 187 8.72 4.01 -2.71
CA PHE A 187 7.82 4.67 -1.76
C PHE A 187 7.81 4.01 -0.38
N HIS A 188 8.07 2.71 -0.31
CA HIS A 188 8.15 1.97 0.94
C HIS A 188 9.49 2.21 1.67
N LEU A 189 10.49 2.83 1.04
CA LEU A 189 11.70 3.31 1.71
C LEU A 189 11.50 4.61 2.49
N LEU A 190 10.33 5.24 2.35
CA LEU A 190 9.99 6.42 3.15
C LEU A 190 9.69 6.07 4.62
N ASP A 191 9.48 4.78 4.91
CA ASP A 191 9.50 4.24 6.28
C ASP A 191 10.95 4.18 6.77
N ALA A 192 11.24 4.91 7.85
CA ALA A 192 12.61 5.18 8.30
C ALA A 192 13.39 3.90 8.64
N GLY A 193 12.71 2.85 9.08
CA GLY A 193 13.33 1.57 9.36
C GLY A 193 13.60 0.72 8.11
N ALA A 194 12.84 0.90 7.02
CA ALA A 194 12.98 0.10 5.81
C ALA A 194 14.36 0.22 5.12
N ILE A 195 15.11 1.29 5.36
CA ILE A 195 16.45 1.50 4.78
C ILE A 195 17.42 0.39 5.18
N GLN A 196 17.34 -0.10 6.42
CA GLN A 196 18.26 -1.12 6.94
C GLN A 196 18.05 -2.48 6.29
N ALA A 197 16.81 -2.77 5.85
CA ALA A 197 16.45 -3.99 5.15
C ALA A 197 16.25 -3.78 3.63
N ALA A 198 16.66 -2.62 3.09
CA ALA A 198 16.37 -2.26 1.70
C ALA A 198 16.89 -3.28 0.68
N ALA A 199 18.02 -3.94 0.96
CA ALA A 199 18.60 -4.97 0.10
C ALA A 199 17.69 -6.19 -0.11
N VAL A 200 16.79 -6.46 0.83
CA VAL A 200 15.79 -7.55 0.75
C VAL A 200 14.43 -7.02 0.36
N VAL A 201 13.97 -5.96 1.04
CA VAL A 201 12.62 -5.41 0.89
C VAL A 201 12.38 -4.81 -0.50
N ILE A 202 13.38 -4.15 -1.10
CA ILE A 202 13.19 -3.52 -2.41
C ILE A 202 12.99 -4.54 -3.52
N PRO A 203 13.83 -5.59 -3.66
CA PRO A 203 13.56 -6.67 -4.61
C PRO A 203 12.19 -7.33 -4.42
N GLU A 204 11.78 -7.62 -3.18
CA GLU A 204 10.48 -8.22 -2.89
C GLU A 204 9.32 -7.33 -3.34
N LEU A 205 9.33 -6.06 -2.92
CA LEU A 205 8.29 -5.09 -3.28
C LEU A 205 8.30 -4.78 -4.78
N PHE A 206 9.45 -4.82 -5.44
CA PHE A 206 9.52 -4.69 -6.89
C PHE A 206 8.86 -5.89 -7.60
N ILE A 207 9.08 -7.12 -7.12
CA ILE A 207 8.44 -8.33 -7.67
C ILE A 207 6.93 -8.28 -7.46
N VAL A 208 6.48 -8.04 -6.22
CA VAL A 208 5.05 -7.85 -5.89
C VAL A 208 4.47 -6.74 -6.76
N GLY A 209 5.17 -5.60 -6.82
CA GLY A 209 4.77 -4.43 -7.56
C GLY A 209 4.54 -4.70 -9.04
N SER A 210 5.44 -5.48 -9.64
CA SER A 210 5.40 -5.91 -11.04
C SER A 210 4.24 -6.85 -11.32
N ILE A 211 3.99 -7.82 -10.44
CA ILE A 211 2.88 -8.78 -10.58
C ILE A 211 1.54 -8.06 -10.50
N LEU A 212 1.36 -7.17 -9.52
CA LEU A 212 0.15 -6.37 -9.37
C LEU A 212 -0.08 -5.47 -10.61
N GLY A 213 0.98 -4.80 -11.09
CA GLY A 213 0.92 -4.01 -12.33
C GLY A 213 0.53 -4.84 -13.54
N TYR A 214 1.13 -6.02 -13.72
CA TYR A 214 0.78 -6.96 -14.78
C TYR A 214 -0.69 -7.42 -14.71
N LEU A 215 -1.18 -7.78 -13.52
CA LEU A 215 -2.58 -8.19 -13.32
C LEU A 215 -3.56 -7.07 -13.67
N ALA A 216 -3.24 -5.82 -13.32
CA ALA A 216 -4.05 -4.66 -13.66
C ALA A 216 -4.12 -4.45 -15.19
N VAL A 217 -2.98 -4.51 -15.89
CA VAL A 217 -2.94 -4.38 -17.37
C VAL A 217 -3.71 -5.51 -18.04
N ARG A 218 -3.47 -6.76 -17.61
CA ARG A 218 -4.08 -7.95 -18.23
C ARG A 218 -5.60 -7.97 -18.06
N SER A 219 -6.08 -7.61 -16.87
CA SER A 219 -7.50 -7.70 -16.54
C SER A 219 -8.31 -6.46 -16.93
N GLY A 220 -7.66 -5.32 -17.19
CA GLY A 220 -8.33 -4.07 -17.53
C GLY A 220 -8.96 -3.34 -16.33
N ASN A 221 -8.80 -3.88 -15.11
CA ASN A 221 -9.40 -3.36 -13.89
C ASN A 221 -8.53 -3.74 -12.67
N LEU A 222 -8.87 -3.23 -11.50
CA LEU A 222 -8.06 -3.42 -10.29
C LEU A 222 -8.47 -4.64 -9.44
N SER A 223 -9.53 -5.39 -9.80
CA SER A 223 -10.06 -6.44 -8.92
C SER A 223 -9.02 -7.48 -8.52
N ARG A 224 -8.27 -8.00 -9.50
CA ARG A 224 -7.28 -9.07 -9.27
C ARG A 224 -6.06 -8.57 -8.50
N SER A 225 -5.61 -7.35 -8.80
CA SER A 225 -4.47 -6.77 -8.10
C SER A 225 -4.85 -6.41 -6.66
N ILE A 226 -6.03 -5.82 -6.42
CA ILE A 226 -6.56 -5.58 -5.07
C ILE A 226 -6.63 -6.88 -4.25
N PHE A 227 -7.22 -7.96 -4.78
CA PHE A 227 -7.29 -9.22 -4.03
C PHE A 227 -5.93 -9.87 -3.83
N THR A 228 -5.01 -9.78 -4.79
CA THR A 228 -3.64 -10.28 -4.60
C THR A 228 -2.90 -9.50 -3.52
N HIS A 229 -3.01 -8.18 -3.53
CA HIS A 229 -2.37 -7.31 -2.55
C HIS A 229 -2.98 -7.50 -1.15
N ALA A 230 -4.32 -7.55 -1.06
CA ALA A 230 -5.02 -7.86 0.19
C ALA A 230 -4.62 -9.24 0.74
N GLY A 231 -4.43 -10.24 -0.11
CA GLY A 231 -4.02 -11.58 0.30
C GLY A 231 -2.60 -11.60 0.88
N PHE A 232 -1.68 -10.85 0.25
CA PHE A 232 -0.32 -10.64 0.77
C PHE A 232 -0.38 -10.00 2.16
N ASN A 233 -1.05 -8.85 2.28
CA ASN A 233 -1.16 -8.11 3.54
C ASN A 233 -1.90 -8.88 4.63
N LEU A 234 -2.92 -9.65 4.28
CA LEU A 234 -3.67 -10.48 5.24
C LEU A 234 -2.76 -11.49 5.91
N ILE A 235 -1.99 -12.27 5.12
CA ILE A 235 -1.13 -13.29 5.71
C ILE A 235 0.02 -12.65 6.48
N THR A 236 0.59 -11.53 6.01
CA THR A 236 1.59 -10.76 6.77
C THR A 236 1.02 -10.32 8.12
N THR A 237 -0.18 -9.72 8.13
CA THR A 237 -0.82 -9.23 9.36
C THR A 237 -1.14 -10.38 10.33
N LEU A 238 -1.64 -11.51 9.82
CA LEU A 238 -1.92 -12.69 10.66
C LEU A 238 -0.63 -13.30 11.23
N ALA A 239 0.45 -13.35 10.44
CA ALA A 239 1.75 -13.80 10.91
C ALA A 239 2.24 -12.92 12.06
N LEU A 240 2.12 -11.59 11.94
CA LEU A 240 2.51 -10.65 13.01
C LEU A 240 1.68 -10.85 14.30
N PHE A 241 0.39 -11.13 14.19
CA PHE A 241 -0.47 -11.33 15.37
C PHE A 241 -0.30 -12.67 16.08
N TYR A 242 -0.02 -13.74 15.34
CA TYR A 242 -0.12 -15.11 15.85
C TYR A 242 1.16 -15.92 15.74
N ALA A 243 2.13 -15.46 14.95
CA ALA A 243 3.39 -16.12 14.75
C ALA A 243 4.55 -15.12 14.54
N PRO A 244 4.76 -14.16 15.47
CA PRO A 244 5.73 -13.07 15.33
C PRO A 244 7.19 -13.54 15.24
N ASN A 245 7.45 -14.83 15.48
CA ASN A 245 8.78 -15.44 15.39
C ASN A 245 9.04 -16.13 14.04
N LEU A 246 8.11 -16.06 13.08
CA LEU A 246 8.32 -16.63 11.75
C LEU A 246 9.33 -15.78 10.96
N PRO A 247 10.30 -16.41 10.27
CA PRO A 247 11.44 -15.72 9.67
C PRO A 247 11.15 -15.15 8.26
N PHE A 248 9.94 -14.62 8.01
CA PHE A 248 9.53 -14.10 6.72
C PHE A 248 8.76 -12.78 6.82
#